data_AF-A0A224Y0X7-F1
#
_entry.id   AF-A0A224Y0X7-F1
#
_cell.length_a   1.000
_cell.length_b   1.000
_cell.length_c   1.000
_cell.angle_alpha   90.00
_cell.angle_beta   90.00
_cell.angle_gamma   90.00
#
_symmetry.space_group_name_H-M   'P 1'
#
loop_
_entity.id
_entity.type
_entity.pdbx_description
1 polymer ?
#
loop_
_entity_poly.entity_id
_entity_poly.type
_entity_poly.pdbx_seq_one_letter_code
_entity_poly.pdbx_strand_id
1 'polypeptide(L)'
;MNGKHKMYSALLVLFVLSVSLSLAQFPNGRRLEPPVPALCAQRTIHEKFNGKGYFFSWKDPSTAKQEEDWLGVRNWCRMRCMDSVSLQTSAENDYIKKRIVEDKIKYIAG
;
A
#
# COMPACT_ATOMS: atom_id res chain seq x y z
N MET A 1 -45.50 -31.24 -8.04
CA MET A 1 -44.15 -31.47 -7.48
C MET A 1 -43.02 -30.70 -8.19
N ASN A 2 -43.27 -29.99 -9.30
CA ASN A 2 -42.21 -29.32 -10.08
C ASN A 2 -41.74 -27.92 -9.58
N GLY A 3 -42.55 -27.20 -8.81
CA GLY A 3 -42.22 -25.83 -8.38
C GLY A 3 -41.15 -25.76 -7.29
N LYS A 4 -41.22 -26.66 -6.29
CA LYS A 4 -40.26 -26.69 -5.17
C LYS A 4 -38.85 -27.09 -5.63
N HIS A 5 -38.72 -28.05 -6.55
CA HIS A 5 -37.43 -28.43 -7.13
C HIS A 5 -36.79 -27.31 -7.94
N LYS A 6 -37.57 -26.55 -8.72
CA LYS A 6 -37.08 -25.36 -9.44
C LYS A 6 -36.58 -24.28 -8.48
N MET A 7 -37.30 -24.06 -7.38
CA MET A 7 -36.90 -23.08 -6.35
C MET A 7 -35.62 -23.49 -5.61
N TYR A 8 -35.49 -24.76 -5.19
CA TYR A 8 -34.26 -25.25 -4.57
C TYR A 8 -33.06 -25.21 -5.51
N SER A 9 -33.26 -25.56 -6.79
CA SER A 9 -32.20 -25.47 -7.80
C SER A 9 -31.74 -24.02 -8.02
N ALA A 10 -32.68 -23.06 -8.10
CA ALA A 10 -32.36 -21.65 -8.21
C ALA A 10 -31.60 -21.11 -7.00
N LEU A 11 -31.98 -21.51 -5.77
CA LEU A 11 -31.27 -21.14 -4.54
C LEU A 11 -29.85 -21.70 -4.50
N LEU A 12 -29.67 -22.95 -4.95
CA LEU A 12 -28.35 -23.60 -5.00
C LEU A 12 -27.44 -22.90 -6.01
N VAL A 13 -27.96 -22.54 -7.18
CA VAL A 13 -27.23 -21.77 -8.20
C VAL A 13 -26.85 -20.39 -7.66
N LEU A 14 -27.77 -19.69 -6.98
CA LEU A 14 -27.47 -18.38 -6.37
C LEU A 14 -26.38 -18.49 -5.30
N PHE A 15 -26.44 -19.53 -4.47
CA PHE A 15 -25.45 -19.77 -3.43
C PHE A 15 -24.07 -20.04 -4.05
N VAL A 16 -23.99 -20.93 -5.04
CA VAL A 16 -22.73 -21.23 -5.75
C VAL A 16 -22.16 -19.99 -6.43
N LEU A 17 -23.00 -19.17 -7.08
CA LEU A 17 -22.59 -17.89 -7.66
C LEU A 17 -22.01 -16.95 -6.59
N SER A 18 -22.71 -16.78 -5.47
CA SER A 18 -22.26 -15.89 -4.38
C SER A 18 -20.92 -16.31 -3.76
N VAL A 19 -20.70 -17.62 -3.57
CA VAL A 19 -19.43 -18.16 -3.07
C VAL A 19 -18.30 -17.94 -4.09
N SER A 20 -18.58 -18.16 -5.37
CA SER A 20 -17.60 -17.97 -6.44
C SER A 20 -17.16 -16.51 -6.59
N LEU A 21 -18.10 -15.57 -6.48
CA LEU A 21 -17.84 -14.13 -6.45
C LEU A 21 -16.98 -13.72 -5.24
N SER A 22 -17.23 -14.33 -4.07
CA SER A 22 -16.49 -14.02 -2.84
C SER A 22 -15.01 -14.44 -2.92
N LEU A 23 -14.71 -15.59 -3.52
CA LEU A 23 -13.32 -16.06 -3.70
C LEU A 23 -12.52 -15.20 -4.69
N ALA A 24 -13.20 -14.54 -5.64
CA ALA A 24 -12.57 -13.68 -6.63
C ALA A 24 -12.15 -12.29 -6.09
N GLN A 25 -12.60 -11.89 -4.90
CA GLN A 25 -12.33 -10.55 -4.34
C GLN A 25 -10.88 -10.32 -3.85
N PHE A 26 -10.04 -11.36 -3.77
CA PHE A 26 -8.62 -11.22 -3.40
C PHE A 26 -7.70 -11.60 -4.56
N PRO A 27 -7.63 -10.78 -5.63
CA PRO A 27 -7.04 -11.19 -6.90
C PRO A 27 -5.53 -11.51 -6.83
N ASN A 28 -4.83 -11.10 -5.77
CA ASN A 28 -3.35 -11.09 -5.81
C ASN A 28 -2.63 -11.85 -4.70
N GLY A 29 -3.31 -12.34 -3.65
CA GLY A 29 -2.64 -13.08 -2.54
C GLY A 29 -1.46 -12.36 -1.86
N ARG A 30 -1.28 -11.06 -2.14
CA ARG A 30 -0.19 -10.22 -1.63
C ARG A 30 -0.41 -9.99 -0.14
N ARG A 31 0.66 -10.12 0.63
CA ARG A 31 0.69 -9.96 2.09
C ARG A 31 1.73 -8.93 2.50
N LEU A 32 1.71 -8.53 3.77
CA LEU A 32 2.75 -7.67 4.31
C LEU A 32 4.09 -8.41 4.34
N GLU A 33 5.11 -7.82 3.72
CA GLU A 33 6.45 -8.41 3.69
C GLU A 33 7.21 -8.13 5.00
N PRO A 34 7.99 -9.09 5.54
CA PRO A 34 8.89 -8.84 6.65
C PRO A 34 10.09 -7.96 6.26
N PRO A 35 10.81 -7.40 7.25
CA PRO A 35 12.07 -6.71 7.01
C PRO A 35 13.16 -7.61 6.41
N VAL A 36 13.98 -7.06 5.51
CA VAL A 36 15.13 -7.73 4.90
C VAL A 36 16.41 -7.07 5.44
N PRO A 37 17.24 -7.79 6.23
CA PRO A 37 18.38 -7.18 6.93
C PRO A 37 19.35 -6.39 6.03
N ALA A 38 19.65 -6.90 4.84
CA ALA A 38 20.52 -6.23 3.88
C ALA A 38 19.95 -4.88 3.40
N LEU A 39 18.64 -4.84 3.11
CA LEU A 39 17.96 -3.61 2.69
C LEU A 39 17.81 -2.62 3.85
N CYS A 40 17.62 -3.11 5.07
CA CYS A 40 17.59 -2.26 6.25
C CYS A 40 18.93 -1.54 6.49
N ALA A 41 20.06 -2.22 6.25
CA ALA A 41 21.39 -1.64 6.38
C ALA A 41 21.71 -0.62 5.27
N GLN A 42 21.14 -0.81 4.08
CA GLN A 42 21.37 0.03 2.89
C GLN A 42 20.31 1.12 2.71
N ARG A 43 19.39 1.30 3.67
CA ARG A 43 18.28 2.25 3.52
C ARG A 43 18.79 3.70 3.37
N THR A 44 18.25 4.40 2.39
CA THR A 44 18.55 5.81 2.17
C THR A 44 17.68 6.70 3.08
N ILE A 45 18.31 7.71 3.69
CA ILE A 45 17.62 8.79 4.38
C ILE A 45 17.97 10.07 3.63
N HIS A 46 17.01 10.67 2.94
CA HIS A 46 17.26 11.93 2.21
C HIS A 46 17.32 13.12 3.16
N GLU A 47 16.42 13.15 4.14
CA GLU A 47 16.29 14.29 5.04
C GLU A 47 15.96 13.84 6.46
N LYS A 48 16.29 14.67 7.44
CA LYS A 48 15.93 14.47 8.84
C LYS A 48 15.15 15.66 9.36
N PHE A 49 14.06 15.39 10.07
CA PHE A 49 13.24 16.41 10.70
C PHE A 49 12.67 15.87 12.01
N ASN A 50 12.80 16.64 13.10
CA ASN A 50 12.34 16.28 14.44
C ASN A 50 12.75 14.86 14.88
N GLY A 51 14.00 14.47 14.62
CA GLY A 51 14.54 13.17 15.00
C GLY A 51 14.09 11.99 14.11
N LYS A 52 13.20 12.22 13.13
CA LYS A 52 12.77 11.22 12.15
C LYS A 52 13.57 11.37 10.85
N GLY A 53 13.89 10.25 10.20
CA GLY A 53 14.48 10.21 8.87
C GLY A 53 13.41 9.97 7.81
N TYR A 54 13.46 10.75 6.73
CA TYR A 54 12.51 10.66 5.62
C TYR A 54 13.19 10.18 4.36
N PHE A 55 12.57 9.19 3.73
CA PHE A 55 12.82 8.81 2.35
C PHE A 55 11.71 9.40 1.50
N PHE A 56 12.09 9.95 0.35
CA PHE A 56 11.18 10.56 -0.61
C PHE A 56 11.37 9.82 -1.93
N SER A 57 10.38 9.05 -2.35
CA SER A 57 10.51 8.16 -3.52
C SER A 57 10.87 8.90 -4.80
N TRP A 58 10.43 10.15 -4.95
CA TRP A 58 10.75 11.00 -6.09
C TRP A 58 12.20 11.52 -6.11
N LYS A 59 12.92 11.48 -4.98
CA LYS A 59 14.33 11.92 -4.88
C LYS A 59 15.33 10.80 -5.15
N ASP A 60 14.93 9.55 -4.97
CA ASP A 60 15.80 8.41 -5.24
C ASP A 60 15.66 7.96 -6.69
N PRO A 61 16.75 7.91 -7.48
CA PRO A 61 16.70 7.52 -8.89
C PRO A 61 16.07 6.14 -9.14
N SER A 62 16.19 5.23 -8.17
CA SER A 62 15.64 3.88 -8.27
C SER A 62 14.12 3.85 -8.16
N THR A 63 13.51 4.81 -7.46
CA THR A 63 12.05 4.85 -7.22
C THR A 63 11.34 6.03 -7.87
N ALA A 64 12.05 7.00 -8.44
CA ALA A 64 11.47 8.27 -8.90
C ALA A 64 10.37 8.16 -9.98
N LYS A 65 10.32 7.04 -10.70
CA LYS A 65 9.31 6.78 -11.74
C LYS A 65 8.39 5.60 -11.41
N GLN A 66 8.45 5.11 -10.18
CA GLN A 66 7.66 3.98 -9.73
C GLN A 66 6.36 4.48 -9.09
N GLU A 67 5.24 4.03 -9.64
CA GLU A 67 3.91 4.21 -9.05
C GLU A 67 3.49 2.88 -8.44
N GLU A 68 3.28 2.86 -7.13
CA GLU A 68 2.93 1.67 -6.38
C GLU A 68 1.56 1.84 -5.73
N ASP A 69 0.83 0.72 -5.58
CA ASP A 69 -0.35 0.69 -4.74
C ASP A 69 0.05 0.78 -3.25
N TRP A 70 -0.92 1.06 -2.39
CA TRP A 70 -0.68 1.22 -0.95
C TRP A 70 0.03 0.01 -0.32
N LEU A 71 -0.32 -1.21 -0.73
CA LEU A 71 0.34 -2.42 -0.21
C LEU A 71 1.79 -2.53 -0.72
N GLY A 72 2.06 -2.13 -1.96
CA GLY A 72 3.39 -2.05 -2.55
C GLY A 72 4.29 -1.09 -1.78
N VAL A 73 3.81 0.12 -1.52
CA VAL A 73 4.52 1.13 -0.72
C VAL A 73 4.82 0.60 0.68
N ARG A 74 3.82 0.03 1.37
CA ARG A 74 4.03 -0.53 2.71
C ARG A 74 5.04 -1.66 2.72
N ASN A 75 4.99 -2.56 1.74
CA ASN A 75 5.97 -3.65 1.63
C ASN A 75 7.37 -3.12 1.36
N TRP A 76 7.50 -2.12 0.46
CA TRP A 76 8.79 -1.50 0.15
C TRP A 76 9.44 -0.87 1.38
N CYS A 77 8.66 -0.14 2.19
CA CYS A 77 9.13 0.44 3.45
C CYS A 77 9.49 -0.64 4.47
N ARG A 78 8.61 -1.62 4.69
CA ARG A 78 8.81 -2.68 5.70
C ARG A 78 10.05 -3.50 5.44
N MET A 79 10.31 -3.86 4.19
CA MET A 79 11.53 -4.57 3.78
C MET A 79 12.81 -3.80 4.15
N ARG A 80 12.74 -2.48 4.27
CA ARG A 80 13.86 -1.57 4.63
C ARG A 80 13.86 -1.15 6.11
N CYS A 81 13.10 -1.83 6.96
CA CYS A 81 12.92 -1.45 8.37
C CYS A 81 12.42 0.00 8.53
N MET A 82 11.53 0.41 7.63
CA MET A 82 10.85 1.70 7.60
C MET A 82 9.34 1.47 7.61
N ASP A 83 8.59 2.52 7.93
CA ASP A 83 7.14 2.55 7.76
C ASP A 83 6.76 3.57 6.67
N SER A 84 5.54 3.44 6.14
CA SER A 84 4.96 4.54 5.37
C SER A 84 4.78 5.77 6.27
N VAL A 85 4.82 6.96 5.68
CA VAL A 85 4.83 8.20 6.46
C VAL A 85 3.57 8.30 7.34
N SER A 86 3.76 8.68 8.60
CA SER A 86 2.69 8.96 9.56
C SER A 86 2.88 10.35 10.12
N LEU A 87 1.92 11.24 9.84
CA LEU A 87 1.95 12.63 10.27
C LEU A 87 1.26 12.75 11.63
N GLN A 88 2.04 12.99 12.68
CA GLN A 88 1.52 13.02 14.06
C GLN A 88 1.41 14.44 14.62
N THR A 89 1.99 15.42 13.93
CA THR A 89 1.98 16.83 14.36
C THR A 89 1.73 17.76 13.17
N SER A 90 1.21 18.96 13.44
CA SER A 90 1.06 20.00 12.40
C SER A 90 2.40 20.38 11.78
N ALA A 91 3.45 20.51 12.58
CA ALA A 91 4.80 20.82 12.11
C ALA A 91 5.32 19.76 11.12
N GLU A 92 5.09 18.47 11.39
CA GLU A 92 5.46 17.37 10.48
C GLU A 92 4.65 17.43 9.17
N ASN A 93 3.35 17.71 9.27
CA ASN A 93 2.50 17.89 8.10
C ASN A 93 2.96 19.07 7.22
N ASP A 94 3.24 20.22 7.82
CA ASP A 94 3.66 21.42 7.07
C ASP A 94 5.04 21.23 6.45
N TYR A 95 5.93 20.52 7.15
CA TYR A 95 7.21 20.10 6.61
C TYR A 95 7.06 19.25 5.34
N ILE A 96 6.23 18.21 5.37
CA ILE A 96 6.02 17.33 4.22
C ILE A 96 5.31 18.06 3.08
N LYS A 97 4.28 18.86 3.37
CA LYS A 97 3.59 19.70 2.37
C LYS A 97 4.55 20.61 1.63
N LYS A 98 5.47 21.25 2.35
CA LYS A 98 6.47 22.14 1.75
C LYS A 98 7.31 21.41 0.70
N ARG A 99 7.80 20.20 0.99
CA ARG A 99 8.56 19.39 0.01
C ARG A 99 7.73 19.03 -1.21
N ILE A 100 6.49 18.60 -1.01
CA ILE A 100 5.59 18.23 -2.11
C ILE A 100 5.39 19.40 -3.08
N VAL A 101 5.19 20.61 -2.54
CA VAL A 101 4.99 21.83 -3.34
C VAL A 101 6.28 22.28 -4.03
N GLU A 102 7.40 22.35 -3.29
CA GLU A 102 8.70 22.77 -3.81
C GLU A 102 9.19 21.85 -4.94
N ASP A 103 9.04 20.54 -4.75
CA ASP A 103 9.48 19.52 -5.72
C ASP A 103 8.42 19.26 -6.83
N LYS A 104 7.28 19.97 -6.81
CA LYS A 104 6.18 19.88 -7.79
C LYS A 104 5.66 18.45 -7.97
N ILE A 105 5.46 17.74 -6.86
CA ILE A 105 5.05 16.34 -6.87
C ILE A 105 3.54 16.23 -7.11
N LYS A 106 3.17 15.52 -8.18
CA LYS A 106 1.77 15.36 -8.62
C LYS A 106 0.97 14.36 -7.78
N TYR A 107 1.63 13.32 -7.26
CA TYR A 107 1.01 12.27 -6.48
C TYR A 107 1.95 11.79 -5.39
N ILE A 108 1.39 11.42 -4.24
CA ILE A 108 2.12 10.80 -3.14
C ILE A 108 1.70 9.34 -3.15
N ALA A 109 2.66 8.44 -3.40
CA ALA A 109 2.43 7.02 -3.12
C ALA A 109 2.40 6.87 -1.59
N GLY A 110 1.20 6.77 -1.02
CA GLY A 110 0.96 6.62 0.42
C GLY A 110 0.90 5.16 0.86
#